data_AF-A0A2E6HYQ4-F1
#
_entry.id   AF-A0A2E6HYQ4-F1
#
_cell.length_a   1.000
_cell.length_b   1.000
_cell.length_c   1.000
_cell.angle_alpha   90.00
_cell.angle_beta   90.00
_cell.angle_gamma   90.00
#
_symmetry.space_group_name_H-M   'P 1'
#
loop_
_entity.id
_entity.type
_entity.pdbx_description
1 polymer ?
#
loop_
_entity_poly.entity_id
_entity_poly.type
_entity_poly.pdbx_seq_one_letter_code
_entity_poly.pdbx_strand_id
1 'polypeptide(L)'
;MRTIEHTWIPLEDGTRLAARIWLPDDAVDDPVSAVLEYLPYRKNDGTVVRDALRHPWFAGHGYVSVRVDMRGCGDSDGFLADEYLPLEQSDGLEVLSWIAAQAWCTGKVGMSGKSWGGFNSLQIVAHDPPELGGIITLCSTDDRYSDDVHYRGGCVLAEKMLYWSSTMLAYDARPPDPKYVGERWRDRSRV
;
A
#
# COMPACT_ATOMS: atom_id res chain seq x y z
N MET A 1 16.30 -14.64 5.94
CA MET A 1 15.09 -13.90 5.52
C MET A 1 14.66 -14.46 4.18
N ARG A 2 13.36 -14.64 3.97
CA ARG A 2 12.76 -15.03 2.69
C ARG A 2 11.77 -13.98 2.19
N THR A 3 11.55 -13.96 0.88
CA THR A 3 10.56 -13.07 0.25
C THR A 3 9.42 -13.90 -0.32
N ILE A 4 8.19 -13.53 0.03
CA ILE A 4 6.96 -13.98 -0.62
C ILE A 4 6.66 -12.94 -1.71
N GLU A 5 7.02 -13.27 -2.94
CA GLU A 5 6.93 -12.34 -4.08
C GLU A 5 5.51 -11.83 -4.35
N HIS A 6 4.53 -12.69 -4.11
CA HIS A 6 3.13 -12.37 -4.29
C HIS A 6 2.28 -13.19 -3.32
N THR A 7 1.35 -12.53 -2.64
CA THR A 7 0.24 -13.15 -1.92
C THR A 7 -1.02 -12.31 -2.09
N TRP A 8 -2.17 -12.95 -2.05
CA TRP A 8 -3.46 -12.29 -2.07
C TRP A 8 -3.95 -12.02 -0.64
N ILE A 9 -4.36 -10.79 -0.39
CA ILE A 9 -5.10 -10.38 0.80
C ILE A 9 -6.58 -10.29 0.39
N PRO A 10 -7.43 -11.26 0.77
CA PRO A 10 -8.86 -11.17 0.52
C PRO A 10 -9.49 -10.15 1.48
N LEU A 11 -10.33 -9.28 0.93
CA LEU A 11 -11.20 -8.36 1.66
C LEU A 11 -12.61 -8.97 1.81
N GLU A 12 -13.41 -8.42 2.71
CA GLU A 12 -14.77 -8.88 3.00
C GLU A 12 -15.68 -8.84 1.76
N ASP A 13 -15.52 -7.83 0.91
CA ASP A 13 -16.30 -7.67 -0.32
C ASP A 13 -15.89 -8.62 -1.46
N GLY A 14 -14.92 -9.51 -1.21
CA GLY A 14 -14.38 -10.47 -2.18
C GLY A 14 -13.29 -9.90 -3.09
N THR A 15 -12.94 -8.62 -2.96
CA THR A 15 -11.77 -8.02 -3.62
C THR A 15 -10.51 -8.62 -3.05
N ARG A 16 -9.49 -8.82 -3.88
CA ARG A 16 -8.17 -9.28 -3.43
C ARG A 16 -7.12 -8.23 -3.73
N LEU A 17 -6.36 -7.88 -2.71
CA LEU A 17 -5.21 -6.99 -2.85
C LEU A 17 -3.93 -7.80 -2.99
N ALA A 18 -3.05 -7.36 -3.88
CA ALA A 18 -1.77 -8.00 -4.12
C ALA A 18 -0.71 -7.45 -3.16
N ALA A 19 -0.03 -8.36 -2.45
CA ALA A 19 1.02 -8.01 -1.52
C ALA A 19 2.34 -8.72 -1.84
N ARG A 20 3.45 -8.07 -1.49
CA ARG A 20 4.77 -8.70 -1.37
C ARG A 20 5.20 -8.62 0.10
N ILE A 21 5.79 -9.69 0.61
CA ILE A 21 6.18 -9.80 2.02
C ILE A 21 7.66 -10.17 2.11
N TRP A 22 8.41 -9.44 2.92
CA TRP A 22 9.77 -9.79 3.33
C TRP A 22 9.71 -10.26 4.78
N LEU A 23 10.05 -11.52 4.98
CA LEU A 23 9.81 -12.27 6.20
C LEU A 23 11.16 -12.72 6.81
N PRO A 24 11.44 -12.43 8.09
CA PRO A 24 12.49 -13.13 8.85
C PRO A 24 12.26 -14.65 8.80
N ASP A 25 13.32 -15.45 8.80
CA ASP A 25 13.17 -16.91 8.58
C ASP A 25 12.49 -17.61 9.77
N ASP A 26 12.72 -17.09 10.96
CA ASP A 26 12.23 -17.54 12.26
C ASP A 26 10.88 -16.94 12.65
N ALA A 27 10.34 -16.00 11.86
CA ALA A 27 9.12 -15.27 12.24
C ALA A 27 7.89 -16.15 12.47
N VAL A 28 7.83 -17.38 11.94
CA VAL A 28 6.70 -18.29 12.22
C VAL A 28 6.82 -18.93 13.60
N ASP A 29 8.05 -19.20 14.05
CA ASP A 29 8.33 -19.82 15.34
C ASP A 29 8.46 -18.77 16.46
N ASP A 30 8.98 -17.57 16.12
CA ASP A 30 9.11 -16.39 16.97
C ASP A 30 8.49 -15.15 16.27
N PRO A 31 7.16 -14.95 16.40
CA PRO A 31 6.45 -13.88 15.71
C PRO A 31 6.97 -12.49 16.02
N VAL A 32 7.03 -11.63 15.00
CA VAL A 32 7.48 -10.24 15.13
C VAL A 32 6.42 -9.24 14.67
N SER A 33 6.57 -7.97 15.02
CA SER A 33 5.67 -6.93 14.51
C SER A 33 5.87 -6.70 13.01
N ALA A 34 4.83 -6.21 12.34
CA ALA A 34 4.88 -5.92 10.90
C ALA A 34 5.02 -4.42 10.62
N VAL A 35 5.54 -4.07 9.43
CA VAL A 35 5.55 -2.72 8.87
C VAL A 35 4.86 -2.77 7.51
N LEU A 36 3.75 -2.05 7.37
CA LEU A 36 2.96 -1.92 6.16
C LEU A 36 3.35 -0.66 5.37
N GLU A 37 3.57 -0.81 4.06
CA GLU A 37 3.51 0.28 3.09
C GLU A 37 2.41 0.02 2.06
N TYR A 38 1.36 0.85 2.11
CA TYR A 38 0.13 0.75 1.29
C TYR A 38 0.11 1.87 0.26
N LEU A 39 0.20 1.54 -1.04
CA LEU A 39 0.39 2.53 -2.11
C LEU A 39 -0.24 2.08 -3.43
N PRO A 40 -0.55 3.02 -4.33
CA PRO A 40 -1.10 2.74 -5.65
C PRO A 40 -0.01 2.63 -6.75
N TYR A 41 1.28 2.46 -6.38
CA TYR A 41 2.41 2.65 -7.30
C TYR A 41 3.02 1.37 -7.89
N ARG A 42 2.27 0.27 -7.90
CA ARG A 42 2.63 -1.01 -8.53
C ARG A 42 3.92 -1.63 -7.99
N LYS A 43 3.79 -2.65 -7.12
CA LYS A 43 4.91 -3.31 -6.44
C LYS A 43 5.88 -4.08 -7.36
N ASN A 44 5.43 -4.48 -8.56
CA ASN A 44 6.23 -5.31 -9.47
C ASN A 44 7.10 -4.52 -10.46
N ASP A 45 6.77 -3.26 -10.73
CA ASP A 45 7.49 -2.44 -11.71
C ASP A 45 7.74 -1.00 -11.23
N GLY A 46 6.71 -0.30 -10.72
CA GLY A 46 6.80 1.10 -10.33
C GLY A 46 7.67 1.32 -9.10
N THR A 47 7.53 0.50 -8.05
CA THR A 47 8.30 0.66 -6.80
C THR A 47 9.40 -0.39 -6.57
N VAL A 48 9.59 -1.36 -7.47
CA VAL A 48 10.44 -2.54 -7.23
C VAL A 48 11.86 -2.21 -6.76
N VAL A 49 12.52 -1.21 -7.35
CA VAL A 49 13.89 -0.81 -6.98
C VAL A 49 13.92 -0.21 -5.57
N ARG A 50 12.98 0.68 -5.27
CA ARG A 50 12.86 1.31 -3.95
C ARG A 50 12.53 0.27 -2.89
N ASP A 51 11.62 -0.64 -3.23
CA ASP A 51 11.15 -1.69 -2.34
C ASP A 51 12.28 -2.65 -1.97
N ALA A 52 13.13 -3.01 -2.94
CA ALA A 52 14.30 -3.86 -2.73
C ALA A 52 15.38 -3.23 -1.83
N LEU A 53 15.41 -1.90 -1.69
CA LEU A 53 16.36 -1.22 -0.79
C LEU A 53 15.82 -1.11 0.64
N ARG A 54 14.51 -0.95 0.80
CA ARG A 54 13.90 -0.60 2.10
C ARG A 54 13.32 -1.79 2.85
N HIS A 55 12.51 -2.62 2.19
CA HIS A 55 11.80 -3.70 2.88
C HIS A 55 12.73 -4.80 3.41
N PRO A 56 13.80 -5.21 2.70
CA PRO A 56 14.79 -6.13 3.26
C PRO A 56 15.49 -5.58 4.50
N TRP A 57 15.65 -4.25 4.62
CA TRP A 57 16.23 -3.66 5.81
C TRP A 57 15.35 -3.90 7.04
N PHE A 58 14.04 -3.62 6.97
CA PHE A 58 13.13 -3.92 8.07
C PHE A 58 13.11 -5.41 8.43
N ALA A 59 13.05 -6.28 7.42
CA ALA A 59 13.06 -7.74 7.61
C ALA A 59 14.37 -8.25 8.20
N GLY A 60 15.51 -7.65 7.86
CA GLY A 60 16.80 -7.94 8.48
C GLY A 60 16.95 -7.46 9.92
N HIS A 61 16.02 -6.63 10.42
CA HIS A 61 16.08 -6.02 11.76
C HIS A 61 14.85 -6.35 12.62
N GLY A 62 14.25 -7.52 12.42
CA GLY A 62 13.22 -8.06 13.32
C GLY A 62 11.80 -7.53 13.09
N TYR A 63 11.47 -7.12 11.86
CA TYR A 63 10.10 -6.76 11.48
C TYR A 63 9.67 -7.45 10.20
N VAL A 64 8.46 -7.99 10.12
CA VAL A 64 7.92 -8.39 8.81
C VAL A 64 7.62 -7.13 8.01
N SER A 65 8.09 -7.03 6.77
CA SER A 65 7.78 -5.88 5.93
C SER A 65 6.79 -6.27 4.84
N VAL A 66 5.68 -5.52 4.74
CA VAL A 66 4.56 -5.82 3.84
C VAL A 66 4.35 -4.64 2.90
N ARG A 67 4.40 -4.89 1.60
CA ARG A 67 4.08 -3.92 0.55
C ARG A 67 2.80 -4.35 -0.14
N VAL A 68 1.76 -3.51 -0.10
CA VAL A 68 0.44 -3.82 -0.66
C VAL A 68 0.06 -2.84 -1.76
N ASP A 69 -0.22 -3.35 -2.95
CA ASP A 69 -0.85 -2.54 -4.00
C ASP A 69 -2.31 -2.30 -3.62
N MET A 70 -2.71 -1.03 -3.62
CA MET A 70 -4.09 -0.62 -3.32
C MET A 70 -5.10 -1.21 -4.31
N ARG A 71 -6.38 -1.18 -3.93
CA ARG A 71 -7.49 -1.53 -4.83
C ARG A 71 -7.34 -0.83 -6.18
N GLY A 72 -7.52 -1.58 -7.27
CA GLY A 72 -7.40 -1.10 -8.64
C GLY A 72 -5.98 -0.82 -9.12
N CYS A 73 -4.95 -1.03 -8.29
CA CYS A 73 -3.57 -0.71 -8.62
C CYS A 73 -2.73 -1.98 -8.79
N GLY A 74 -1.75 -1.94 -9.70
CA GLY A 74 -0.82 -3.05 -9.90
C GLY A 74 -1.55 -4.34 -10.24
N ASP A 75 -1.39 -5.36 -9.40
CA ASP A 75 -2.06 -6.66 -9.57
C ASP A 75 -3.40 -6.77 -8.80
N SER A 76 -3.76 -5.79 -7.97
CA SER A 76 -4.93 -5.85 -7.09
C SER A 76 -6.24 -5.80 -7.87
N ASP A 77 -7.28 -6.43 -7.32
CA ASP A 77 -8.64 -6.35 -7.84
C ASP A 77 -9.25 -4.94 -7.64
N GLY A 78 -10.30 -4.61 -8.39
CA GLY A 78 -11.07 -3.36 -8.25
C GLY A 78 -10.64 -2.22 -9.18
N PHE A 79 -10.96 -0.98 -8.77
CA PHE A 79 -10.72 0.26 -9.51
C PHE A 79 -10.34 1.38 -8.55
N LEU A 80 -9.33 2.18 -8.90
CA LEU A 80 -8.94 3.37 -8.15
C LEU A 80 -9.71 4.58 -8.72
N ALA A 81 -10.76 5.00 -8.01
CA ALA A 81 -11.63 6.07 -8.49
C ALA A 81 -11.08 7.48 -8.24
N ASP A 82 -10.44 7.67 -7.09
CA ASP A 82 -9.84 8.94 -6.67
C ASP A 82 -8.87 8.68 -5.52
N GLU A 83 -8.18 9.72 -5.07
CA GLU A 83 -7.24 9.64 -3.98
C GLU A 83 -7.91 9.69 -2.60
N TYR A 84 -7.49 8.81 -1.68
CA TYR A 84 -7.81 8.88 -0.25
C TYR A 84 -9.29 8.77 0.11
N LEU A 85 -10.05 8.08 -0.74
CA LEU A 85 -11.47 7.84 -0.52
C LEU A 85 -11.70 7.06 0.80
N PRO A 86 -12.89 7.18 1.41
CA PRO A 86 -13.25 6.35 2.57
C PRO A 86 -13.04 4.85 2.32
N LEU A 87 -13.28 4.39 1.09
CA LEU A 87 -13.03 2.99 0.70
C LEU A 87 -11.55 2.59 0.82
N GLU A 88 -10.61 3.46 0.45
CA GLU A 88 -9.17 3.19 0.64
C GLU A 88 -8.85 2.98 2.13
N GLN A 89 -9.45 3.79 3.00
CA GLN A 89 -9.23 3.71 4.43
C GLN A 89 -9.84 2.42 5.00
N SER A 90 -11.06 2.06 4.60
CA SER A 90 -11.71 0.80 4.96
C SER A 90 -10.89 -0.41 4.52
N ASP A 91 -10.45 -0.46 3.26
CA ASP A 91 -9.56 -1.51 2.76
C ASP A 91 -8.26 -1.58 3.57
N GLY A 92 -7.70 -0.42 3.95
CA GLY A 92 -6.50 -0.32 4.77
C GLY A 92 -6.68 -0.92 6.17
N LEU A 93 -7.84 -0.72 6.80
CA LEU A 93 -8.17 -1.34 8.09
C LEU A 93 -8.25 -2.87 7.98
N GLU A 94 -8.89 -3.38 6.93
CA GLU A 94 -8.95 -4.82 6.66
C GLU A 94 -7.55 -5.42 6.40
N VAL A 95 -6.68 -4.69 5.70
CA VAL A 95 -5.28 -5.09 5.50
C VAL A 95 -4.53 -5.17 6.83
N LEU A 96 -4.72 -4.21 7.75
CA LEU A 96 -4.11 -4.24 9.08
C LEU A 96 -4.56 -5.47 9.87
N SER A 97 -5.87 -5.73 9.91
CA SER A 97 -6.43 -6.91 10.60
C SER A 97 -5.94 -8.21 9.96
N TRP A 98 -5.85 -8.28 8.63
CA TRP A 98 -5.32 -9.45 7.93
C TRP A 98 -3.86 -9.71 8.29
N ILE A 99 -3.02 -8.68 8.31
CA ILE A 99 -1.59 -8.78 8.68
C ILE A 99 -1.45 -9.23 10.14
N ALA A 100 -2.19 -8.61 11.05
CA ALA A 100 -2.15 -8.92 12.48
C ALA A 100 -2.58 -10.36 12.79
N ALA A 101 -3.45 -10.94 11.98
CA ALA A 101 -3.93 -12.32 12.14
C ALA A 101 -2.95 -13.39 11.61
N GLN A 102 -1.85 -13.01 10.94
CA GLN A 102 -0.90 -13.96 10.40
C GLN A 102 -0.06 -14.59 11.52
N ALA A 103 0.25 -15.89 11.38
CA ALA A 103 1.03 -16.63 12.38
C ALA A 103 2.43 -16.05 12.64
N TRP A 104 2.96 -15.27 11.69
CA TRP A 104 4.25 -14.61 11.81
C TRP A 104 4.19 -13.21 12.43
N CYS A 105 3.00 -12.71 12.76
CA CYS A 105 2.79 -11.39 13.33
C CYS A 105 2.45 -11.49 14.82
N THR A 106 2.95 -10.55 15.63
CA THR A 106 2.58 -10.38 17.04
C THR A 106 1.16 -9.82 17.25
N GLY A 107 0.43 -9.55 16.17
CA GLY A 107 -0.81 -8.77 16.19
C GLY A 107 -0.60 -7.25 16.17
N LYS A 108 0.65 -6.78 16.07
CA LYS A 108 0.98 -5.35 15.96
C LYS A 108 1.61 -5.01 14.63
N VAL A 109 1.08 -3.97 14.01
CA VAL A 109 1.48 -3.47 12.70
C VAL A 109 1.81 -1.99 12.82
N GLY A 110 2.93 -1.55 12.26
CA GLY A 110 3.21 -0.15 12.01
C GLY A 110 2.93 0.20 10.56
N MET A 111 2.60 1.45 10.26
CA MET A 111 2.54 1.93 8.86
C MET A 111 3.67 2.90 8.58
N SER A 112 4.24 2.85 7.37
CA SER A 112 5.23 3.84 6.98
C SER A 112 5.23 4.11 5.49
N GLY A 113 5.19 5.39 5.12
CA GLY A 113 5.14 5.79 3.73
C GLY A 113 5.52 7.25 3.50
N LYS A 114 5.89 7.51 2.24
CA LYS A 114 6.16 8.86 1.74
C LYS A 114 5.03 9.31 0.82
N SER A 115 4.67 10.60 0.88
CA SER A 115 3.62 11.17 0.02
C SER A 115 2.32 10.39 0.27
N TRP A 116 1.72 9.73 -0.72
CA TRP A 116 0.47 8.99 -0.54
C TRP A 116 0.48 8.00 0.63
N GLY A 117 1.56 7.23 0.79
CA GLY A 117 1.69 6.32 1.93
C GLY A 117 1.80 7.04 3.28
N GLY A 118 2.20 8.31 3.29
CA GLY A 118 2.18 9.16 4.47
C GLY A 118 0.77 9.70 4.75
N PHE A 119 0.10 10.21 3.73
CA PHE A 119 -1.28 10.70 3.80
C PHE A 119 -2.27 9.62 4.26
N ASN A 120 -2.24 8.44 3.63
CA ASN A 120 -3.17 7.39 3.99
C ASN A 120 -2.87 6.79 5.38
N SER A 121 -1.61 6.79 5.82
CA SER A 121 -1.26 6.40 7.19
C SER A 121 -1.86 7.37 8.22
N LEU A 122 -1.86 8.69 7.95
CA LEU A 122 -2.50 9.70 8.80
C LEU A 122 -4.02 9.50 8.86
N GLN A 123 -4.64 9.12 7.74
CA GLN A 123 -6.08 8.91 7.67
C GLN A 123 -6.51 7.59 8.33
N ILE A 124 -5.74 6.51 8.11
CA ILE A 124 -6.03 5.19 8.68
C ILE A 124 -5.84 5.23 10.21
N VAL A 125 -4.80 5.89 10.73
CA VAL A 125 -4.62 6.01 12.19
C VAL A 125 -5.77 6.77 12.87
N ALA A 126 -6.45 7.67 12.15
CA ALA A 126 -7.56 8.44 12.71
C ALA A 126 -8.80 7.57 13.03
N HIS A 127 -8.87 6.34 12.51
CA HIS A 127 -9.89 5.35 12.88
C HIS A 127 -9.53 4.56 14.15
N ASP A 128 -8.36 4.80 14.75
CA ASP A 128 -7.86 4.14 15.96
C ASP A 128 -7.87 2.58 15.88
N PRO A 129 -7.33 1.96 14.81
CA PRO A 129 -7.32 0.51 14.69
C PRO A 129 -6.46 -0.15 15.78
N PRO A 130 -6.97 -1.17 16.50
CA PRO A 130 -6.28 -1.78 17.64
C PRO A 130 -4.98 -2.50 17.26
N GLU A 131 -4.83 -2.90 16.01
CA GLU A 131 -3.62 -3.54 15.46
C GLU A 131 -2.47 -2.54 15.26
N LEU A 132 -2.78 -1.25 15.08
CA LEU A 132 -1.80 -0.24 14.69
C LEU A 132 -0.97 0.22 15.90
N GLY A 133 0.33 -0.07 15.88
CA GLY A 133 1.28 0.30 16.92
C GLY A 133 1.96 1.65 16.70
N GLY A 134 1.85 2.23 15.50
CA GLY A 134 2.43 3.54 15.19
C GLY A 134 2.58 3.80 13.69
N ILE A 135 2.82 5.06 13.33
CA ILE A 135 3.02 5.51 11.95
C ILE A 135 4.31 6.30 11.78
N ILE A 136 4.94 6.16 10.61
CA ILE A 136 6.06 7.00 10.17
C ILE A 136 5.69 7.62 8.83
N THR A 137 5.38 8.91 8.85
CA THR A 137 4.85 9.66 7.71
C THR A 137 5.92 10.61 7.16
N LEU A 138 6.20 10.53 5.86
CA LEU A 138 7.21 11.39 5.21
C LEU A 138 6.57 12.22 4.09
N CYS A 139 6.88 13.52 4.03
CA CYS A 139 6.40 14.43 2.97
C CYS A 139 4.86 14.35 2.75
N SER A 140 4.10 14.37 3.83
CA SER A 140 2.64 14.38 3.87
C SER A 140 2.16 15.47 4.82
N THR A 141 0.87 15.80 4.77
CA THR A 141 0.21 16.77 5.65
C THR A 141 -1.14 16.20 6.12
N ASP A 142 -1.59 16.64 7.29
CA ASP A 142 -2.94 16.44 7.80
C ASP A 142 -3.92 17.52 7.30
N ASP A 143 -3.44 18.57 6.63
CA ASP A 143 -4.23 19.63 6.02
C ASP A 143 -4.00 19.72 4.50
N ARG A 144 -4.71 18.87 3.77
CA ARG A 144 -4.59 18.82 2.30
C ARG A 144 -5.02 20.09 1.58
N TYR A 145 -5.85 20.93 2.19
CA TYR A 145 -6.32 22.15 1.54
C TYR A 145 -5.28 23.28 1.67
N SER A 146 -4.51 23.31 2.75
CA SER A 146 -3.56 24.39 2.99
C SER A 146 -2.16 24.11 2.43
N ASP A 147 -1.68 22.86 2.38
CA ASP A 147 -0.27 22.60 2.03
C ASP A 147 0.08 21.23 1.42
N ASP A 148 -0.85 20.56 0.72
CA ASP A 148 -0.49 19.37 -0.08
C ASP A 148 0.02 19.70 -1.49
N VAL A 149 0.22 18.64 -2.30
CA VAL A 149 0.69 18.76 -3.68
C VAL A 149 -0.36 19.32 -4.64
N HIS A 150 -1.62 19.38 -4.22
CA HIS A 150 -2.77 19.85 -4.99
C HIS A 150 -3.14 21.29 -4.65
N TYR A 151 -3.03 21.67 -3.37
CA TYR A 151 -3.42 22.98 -2.87
C TYR A 151 -2.33 23.63 -2.01
N ARG A 152 -2.20 24.96 -2.13
CA ARG A 152 -1.38 25.75 -1.21
C ARG A 152 -2.08 27.03 -0.83
N GLY A 153 -2.41 27.18 0.46
CA GLY A 153 -3.20 28.29 0.97
C GLY A 153 -4.58 28.42 0.31
N GLY A 154 -5.19 27.29 -0.09
CA GLY A 154 -6.45 27.25 -0.82
C GLY A 154 -6.36 27.52 -2.32
N CYS A 155 -5.16 27.78 -2.87
CA CYS A 155 -4.95 27.92 -4.31
C CYS A 155 -4.61 26.56 -4.94
N VAL A 156 -5.28 26.22 -6.05
CA VAL A 156 -4.98 25.03 -6.84
C VAL A 156 -3.60 25.15 -7.49
N LEU A 157 -2.75 24.15 -7.28
CA LEU A 157 -1.44 24.02 -7.93
C LEU A 157 -1.60 23.31 -9.28
N ALA A 158 -2.08 24.04 -10.29
CA ALA A 158 -2.44 23.48 -11.61
C ALA A 158 -1.31 22.66 -12.27
N GLU A 159 -0.06 23.10 -12.15
CA GLU A 159 1.12 22.37 -12.65
C GLU A 159 1.23 20.97 -12.03
N LYS A 160 0.98 20.86 -10.72
CA LYS A 160 1.10 19.61 -9.97
C LYS A 160 -0.09 18.69 -10.22
N MET A 161 -1.29 19.24 -10.34
CA MET A 161 -2.48 18.44 -10.67
C MET A 161 -2.39 17.74 -12.03
N LEU A 162 -1.96 18.45 -13.08
CA LEU A 162 -1.84 17.86 -14.41
C LEU A 162 -0.73 16.80 -14.46
N TYR A 163 0.42 17.10 -13.84
CA TYR A 163 1.52 16.13 -13.74
C TYR A 163 1.06 14.86 -13.00
N TRP A 164 0.36 15.04 -11.89
CA TRP A 164 -0.08 13.95 -11.04
C TRP A 164 -1.12 13.06 -11.74
N SER A 165 -2.18 13.66 -12.29
CA SER A 165 -3.21 12.90 -13.01
C SER A 165 -2.64 12.15 -14.21
N SER A 166 -1.71 12.76 -14.96
CA SER A 166 -1.03 12.09 -16.08
C SER A 166 -0.16 10.92 -15.62
N THR A 167 0.51 11.06 -14.47
CA THR A 167 1.34 10.00 -13.89
C THR A 167 0.48 8.83 -13.43
N MET A 168 -0.60 9.10 -12.70
CA MET A 168 -1.51 8.06 -12.22
C MET A 168 -2.21 7.35 -13.38
N LEU A 169 -2.70 8.09 -14.38
CA LEU A 169 -3.24 7.49 -15.60
C LEU A 169 -2.23 6.53 -16.26
N ALA A 170 -0.96 6.91 -16.33
CA ALA A 170 0.08 6.06 -16.92
C ALA A 170 0.44 4.83 -16.07
N TYR A 171 0.17 4.84 -14.76
CA TYR A 171 0.30 3.67 -13.89
C TYR A 171 -0.92 2.75 -14.01
N ASP A 172 -2.11 3.31 -13.94
CA ASP A 172 -3.37 2.58 -13.89
C ASP A 172 -3.72 1.96 -15.26
N ALA A 173 -3.28 2.59 -16.37
CA ALA A 173 -3.46 2.03 -17.70
C ALA A 173 -2.58 0.80 -18.00
N ARG A 174 -1.63 0.46 -17.13
CA ARG A 174 -0.75 -0.70 -17.35
C ARG A 174 -1.43 -1.99 -16.89
N PRO A 175 -1.36 -3.07 -17.69
CA PRO A 175 -1.92 -4.34 -17.27
C PRO A 175 -1.29 -4.86 -15.96
N PRO A 176 -2.06 -5.63 -15.17
CA PRO A 176 -1.50 -6.47 -14.12
C PRO A 176 -0.60 -7.56 -14.72
N ASP A 177 0.27 -8.16 -13.91
CA ASP A 177 1.17 -9.21 -14.36
C ASP A 177 0.40 -10.52 -14.70
N PRO A 178 0.45 -11.00 -15.96
CA PRO A 178 -0.20 -12.26 -16.37
C PRO A 178 0.18 -13.47 -15.50
N LYS A 179 1.37 -13.45 -14.89
CA LYS A 179 1.83 -14.49 -13.97
C LYS A 179 0.89 -14.67 -12.77
N TYR A 180 0.31 -13.59 -12.27
CA TYR A 180 -0.50 -13.62 -11.05
C TYR A 180 -2.00 -13.57 -11.33
N VAL A 181 -2.42 -12.89 -12.40
CA VAL A 181 -3.86 -12.75 -12.70
C VAL A 181 -4.37 -13.72 -13.78
N GLY A 182 -3.49 -14.45 -14.45
CA GLY A 182 -3.84 -15.34 -15.57
C GLY A 182 -4.43 -14.56 -16.74
N GLU A 183 -5.25 -15.19 -17.58
CA GLU A 183 -5.81 -14.57 -18.79
C GLU A 183 -6.62 -13.29 -18.54
N ARG A 184 -7.09 -13.06 -17.31
CA ARG A 184 -7.82 -11.84 -16.89
C ARG A 184 -7.03 -10.56 -17.12
N TRP A 185 -5.70 -10.62 -17.27
CA TRP A 185 -4.89 -9.43 -17.58
C TRP A 185 -5.38 -8.72 -18.85
N ARG A 186 -5.92 -9.47 -19.83
CA ARG A 186 -6.42 -8.95 -21.11
C ARG A 186 -7.72 -8.17 -20.97
N ASP A 187 -8.56 -8.54 -20.02
CA ASP A 187 -9.84 -7.86 -19.78
C ASP A 187 -9.61 -6.55 -19.04
N ARG A 188 -8.57 -6.49 -18.21
CA ARG A 188 -8.19 -5.30 -17.43
C ARG A 188 -7.31 -4.30 -18.16
N SER A 189 -6.73 -4.69 -19.30
CA SER A 189 -5.95 -3.78 -20.16
C SER A 189 -6.79 -3.08 -21.22
N ARG A 190 -8.10 -3.33 -21.25
CA ARG A 190 -9.05 -2.65 -22.13
C ARG A 190 -9.64 -1.47 -21.38
N VAL A 191 -8.90 -0.37 -21.34
CA VAL A 191 -9.41 0.96 -20.97
C VAL A 191 -9.78 1.69 -22.24
#